data_AF-A0A350EUG0-F1
#
_entry.id   AF-A0A350EUG0-F1
#
_cell.length_a   1.000
_cell.length_b   1.000
_cell.length_c   1.000
_cell.angle_alpha   90.00
_cell.angle_beta   90.00
_cell.angle_gamma   90.00
#
_symmetry.space_group_name_H-M   'P 1'
#
loop_
_entity.id
_entity.type
_entity.pdbx_description
1 polymer ?
#
loop_
_entity_poly.entity_id
_entity_poly.type
_entity_poly.pdbx_seq_one_letter_code
_entity_poly.pdbx_strand_id
1 'polypeptide(L)'
;MKRAPLTYNPPKRSAEDALAFREIEREYHVRAFGEELARVNLDLTKEERIRYIQWMRENAQKRGVKTERPPPYGFKDDDGNE
;
A
#
# COMPACT_ATOMS: atom_id res chain seq x y z
N MET A 1 28.22 29.21 -25.11
CA MET A 1 27.37 28.11 -25.64
C MET A 1 26.26 27.84 -24.63
N LYS A 2 24.99 28.05 -24.98
CA LYS A 2 23.84 27.71 -24.12
C LYS A 2 23.63 26.20 -24.21
N ARG A 3 23.82 25.45 -23.11
CA ARG A 3 23.48 24.01 -23.06
C ARG A 3 21.95 23.88 -23.00
N ALA A 4 21.37 23.00 -23.80
CA ALA A 4 19.94 22.70 -23.72
C ALA A 4 19.60 22.16 -22.32
N PRO A 5 18.40 22.47 -21.77
CA PRO A 5 17.99 21.90 -20.49
C PRO A 5 17.92 20.38 -20.62
N LEU A 6 18.56 19.65 -19.71
CA LEU A 6 18.48 18.20 -19.63
C LEU A 6 17.06 17.84 -19.14
N THR A 7 16.11 17.75 -20.06
CA THR A 7 14.78 17.23 -19.75
C THR A 7 14.88 15.71 -19.72
N TYR A 8 14.76 15.12 -18.53
CA TYR A 8 14.60 13.67 -18.40
C TYR A 8 13.22 13.30 -18.95
N ASN A 9 13.20 12.73 -20.14
CA ASN A 9 12.03 12.08 -20.69
C ASN A 9 12.16 10.58 -20.39
N PRO A 10 11.50 10.05 -19.34
CA PRO A 10 11.59 8.63 -19.05
C PRO A 10 11.12 7.83 -20.29
N PRO A 11 11.82 6.75 -20.66
CA PRO A 11 11.38 5.90 -21.75
C PRO A 11 9.97 5.39 -21.46
N LYS A 12 9.08 5.44 -22.45
CA LYS A 12 7.76 4.83 -22.35
C LYS A 12 7.97 3.32 -22.18
N ARG A 13 7.61 2.78 -21.01
CA ARG A 13 7.66 1.33 -20.76
C ARG A 13 6.74 0.63 -21.74
N SER A 14 7.18 -0.50 -22.30
CA SER A 14 6.31 -1.36 -23.09
C SER A 14 5.23 -1.97 -22.21
N ALA A 15 4.15 -2.48 -22.82
CA ALA A 15 3.12 -3.21 -22.09
C ALA A 15 3.70 -4.46 -21.40
N GLU A 16 4.67 -5.12 -22.03
CA GLU A 16 5.37 -6.29 -21.48
C GLU A 16 6.18 -5.91 -20.24
N ASP A 17 6.93 -4.79 -20.29
CA ASP A 17 7.67 -4.30 -19.12
C ASP A 17 6.71 -3.98 -17.97
N ALA A 18 5.56 -3.36 -18.26
CA ALA A 18 4.58 -3.02 -17.24
C ALA A 18 3.99 -4.27 -16.57
N LEU A 19 3.76 -5.34 -17.33
CA LEU A 19 3.31 -6.63 -16.79
C LEU A 19 4.39 -7.28 -15.92
N ALA A 20 5.65 -7.30 -16.38
CA ALA A 20 6.76 -7.83 -15.61
C ALA A 20 6.97 -7.09 -14.28
N PHE A 21 6.83 -5.76 -14.28
CA PHE A 21 6.88 -4.97 -13.05
C PHE A 21 5.74 -5.30 -12.09
N ARG A 22 4.51 -5.50 -12.60
CA ARG A 22 3.37 -5.90 -11.76
C ARG A 22 3.58 -7.27 -11.12
N GLU A 23 4.17 -8.21 -11.84
CA GLU A 23 4.47 -9.54 -11.31
C GLU A 23 5.48 -9.47 -10.16
N ILE A 24 6.60 -8.75 -10.36
CA ILE A 24 7.62 -8.52 -9.32
C ILE A 24 7.00 -7.85 -8.08
N GLU A 25 6.17 -6.83 -8.31
CA GLU A 25 5.49 -6.12 -7.22
C GLU A 25 4.54 -7.06 -6.45
N ARG A 26 3.78 -7.89 -7.16
CA ARG A 26 2.90 -8.89 -6.54
C ARG A 26 3.69 -9.92 -5.72
N GLU A 27 4.75 -10.48 -6.29
CA GLU A 27 5.60 -11.45 -5.59
C GLU A 27 6.20 -10.87 -4.31
N TYR A 28 6.69 -9.62 -4.36
CA TYR A 28 7.20 -8.93 -3.19
C TYR A 28 6.13 -8.81 -2.11
N HIS A 29 4.92 -8.35 -2.47
CA HIS A 29 3.84 -8.19 -1.51
C HIS A 29 3.38 -9.52 -0.89
N VAL A 30 3.29 -10.59 -1.71
CA VAL A 30 2.96 -11.93 -1.22
C VAL A 30 4.01 -12.42 -0.22
N ARG A 31 5.30 -12.24 -0.53
CA ARG A 31 6.40 -12.65 0.35
C ARG A 31 6.44 -11.85 1.66
N ALA A 32 6.18 -10.55 1.61
CA ALA A 32 6.29 -9.66 2.76
C ALA A 32 5.06 -9.70 3.68
N PHE A 33 3.86 -9.82 3.11
CA PHE A 33 2.60 -9.61 3.84
C PHE A 33 1.61 -10.78 3.73
N GLY A 34 1.89 -11.76 2.87
CA GLY A 34 0.97 -12.85 2.53
C GLY A 34 -0.01 -12.48 1.41
N GLU A 35 -0.70 -13.50 0.89
CA GLU A 35 -1.55 -13.36 -0.29
C GLU A 35 -2.71 -12.37 -0.11
N GLU A 36 -3.36 -12.39 1.05
CA GLU A 36 -4.56 -11.56 1.27
C GLU A 36 -4.22 -10.07 1.34
N LEU A 37 -3.14 -9.71 2.04
CA LEU A 37 -2.71 -8.31 2.10
C LEU A 37 -2.10 -7.84 0.77
N ALA A 38 -1.50 -8.74 -0.02
CA ALA A 38 -1.07 -8.42 -1.37
C ALA A 38 -2.26 -8.07 -2.28
N ARG A 39 -3.31 -8.90 -2.27
CA ARG A 39 -4.57 -8.66 -2.99
C ARG A 39 -5.19 -7.33 -2.58
N VAL A 40 -5.29 -7.07 -1.28
CA VAL A 40 -5.86 -5.83 -0.74
C VAL A 40 -5.05 -4.60 -1.20
N ASN A 41 -3.73 -4.68 -1.23
CA ASN A 41 -2.88 -3.54 -1.59
C ASN A 41 -2.84 -3.23 -3.08
N LEU A 42 -2.87 -4.28 -3.93
CA LEU A 42 -2.63 -4.14 -5.37
C LEU A 42 -3.91 -4.13 -6.20
N ASP A 43 -4.95 -4.86 -5.77
CA ASP A 43 -6.14 -5.10 -6.59
C ASP A 43 -7.32 -4.21 -6.19
N LEU A 44 -7.34 -3.69 -4.96
CA LEU A 44 -8.45 -2.89 -4.43
C LEU A 44 -8.23 -1.38 -4.57
N THR A 45 -9.33 -0.66 -4.81
CA THR A 45 -9.34 0.80 -4.75
C THR A 45 -9.04 1.29 -3.33
N LYS A 46 -8.78 2.60 -3.18
CA LYS A 46 -8.55 3.19 -1.86
C LYS A 46 -9.76 3.01 -0.94
N GLU A 47 -10.96 3.20 -1.48
CA GLU A 47 -12.22 3.09 -0.77
C GLU A 47 -12.47 1.63 -0.33
N GLU A 48 -12.17 0.67 -1.19
CA GLU A 48 -12.26 -0.76 -0.88
C GLU A 48 -11.28 -1.18 0.20
N ARG A 49 -10.04 -0.68 0.16
CA ARG A 49 -9.04 -0.90 1.19
C ARG A 49 -9.49 -0.38 2.55
N ILE A 50 -10.06 0.83 2.59
CA ILE A 50 -10.60 1.42 3.82
C ILE A 50 -11.72 0.55 4.39
N ARG A 51 -12.67 0.11 3.54
CA ARG A 51 -13.75 -0.79 3.96
C ARG A 51 -13.22 -2.11 4.50
N TYR A 52 -12.23 -2.70 3.84
CA TYR A 52 -11.59 -3.94 4.29
C TYR A 52 -10.92 -3.78 5.66
N ILE A 53 -10.19 -2.69 5.88
CA ILE A 53 -9.56 -2.38 7.18
C ILE A 53 -10.61 -2.17 8.28
N GLN A 54 -11.69 -1.44 7.99
CA GLN A 54 -12.80 -1.27 8.93
C GLN A 54 -13.43 -2.60 9.32
N TRP A 55 -13.71 -3.46 8.33
CA TRP A 55 -14.21 -4.81 8.57
C TRP A 55 -13.27 -5.64 9.45
N MET A 56 -11.94 -5.58 9.22
CA MET A 56 -10.98 -6.27 10.09
C MET A 56 -11.04 -5.77 11.54
N ARG A 57 -11.13 -4.44 11.74
CA ARG A 57 -11.24 -3.83 13.08
C ARG A 57 -12.50 -4.28 13.79
N GLU A 58 -13.65 -4.24 13.12
CA GLU A 58 -14.93 -4.68 13.68
C GLU A 58 -14.91 -6.16 14.06
N ASN A 59 -14.32 -7.02 13.22
CA ASN A 59 -14.18 -8.45 13.52
C ASN A 59 -13.26 -8.69 14.72
N ALA A 60 -12.16 -7.96 14.82
CA ALA A 60 -11.25 -8.03 15.95
C ALA A 60 -11.96 -7.64 17.25
N GLN A 61 -12.72 -6.54 17.24
CA GLN A 61 -13.52 -6.09 18.39
C GLN A 61 -14.58 -7.11 18.79
N LYS A 62 -15.34 -7.66 17.84
CA LYS A 62 -16.34 -8.71 18.10
C LYS A 62 -15.75 -9.96 18.75
N ARG A 63 -14.47 -10.26 18.47
CA ARG A 63 -13.74 -11.39 19.04
C ARG A 63 -12.97 -11.05 20.32
N GLY A 64 -13.13 -9.84 20.85
CA GLY A 64 -12.48 -9.41 22.09
C GLY A 64 -10.97 -9.18 21.96
N VAL A 65 -10.46 -8.97 20.74
CA VAL A 65 -9.06 -8.62 20.53
C VAL A 65 -8.83 -7.21 21.09
N LYS A 66 -8.02 -7.12 22.14
CA LYS A 66 -7.63 -5.83 22.74
C LYS A 66 -6.73 -5.08 21.75
N THR A 67 -7.19 -3.93 21.26
CA THR A 67 -6.44 -3.06 20.34
C THR A 67 -5.50 -2.11 21.07
N GLU A 68 -5.24 -2.34 22.36
CA GLU A 68 -4.47 -1.46 23.27
C GLU A 68 -2.98 -1.35 22.92
N ARG A 69 -2.52 -1.90 21.79
CA ARG A 69 -1.14 -1.67 21.36
C ARG A 69 -1.09 -0.39 20.53
N PRO A 70 -0.61 0.74 21.09
CA PRO A 70 -0.31 1.90 20.27
C PRO A 70 0.69 1.48 19.19
N PRO A 71 0.62 2.07 17.98
CA PRO A 71 1.59 1.78 16.94
C PRO A 71 3.01 2.00 17.48
N PRO A 72 3.99 1.16 17.09
CA PRO A 72 5.35 1.22 17.63
C PRO A 72 6.06 2.56 17.39
N TYR A 73 5.50 3.39 16.51
CA TYR A 73 5.83 4.79 16.34
C TYR A 73 4.52 5.55 16.45
N GLY A 74 4.45 6.53 17.35
CA GLY A 74 3.28 7.38 17.56
C GLY A 74 2.79 7.95 16.24
N PHE A 75 1.74 7.34 15.69
CA PHE A 75 0.96 7.92 14.61
C PHE A 75 0.23 9.08 15.27
N LYS A 76 0.78 10.28 15.13
CA LYS A 76 -0.03 11.48 15.26
C LYS A 76 -0.98 11.43 14.08
N ASP A 77 -2.27 11.39 14.35
CA ASP A 77 -3.25 11.83 13.38
C ASP A 77 -2.87 13.23 12.89
N ASP A 78 -3.29 13.61 11.68
CA ASP A 78 -3.02 14.95 11.11
C ASP A 78 -3.59 16.08 12.00
N ASP A 79 -4.41 15.71 12.98
CA ASP A 79 -5.05 16.56 13.99
C ASP A 79 -4.25 16.66 15.31
N GLY A 80 -3.14 15.93 15.46
CA GLY A 80 -2.16 16.10 16.54
C GLY A 80 -2.58 15.62 17.93
N ASN A 81 -3.50 14.67 18.04
CA ASN A 81 -3.87 14.06 19.32
C ASN A 81 -3.17 12.70 19.53
N GLU A 82 -2.85 12.45 20.80
CA GLU A 82 -2.19 11.22 21.27
C GLU A 82 -3.18 10.08 21.56
#